data_AF-A0A2A6J2B5-F1
#
_entry.id   AF-A0A2A6J2B5-F1
#
_cell.length_a   1.000
_cell.length_b   1.000
_cell.length_c   1.000
_cell.angle_alpha   90.00
_cell.angle_beta   90.00
_cell.angle_gamma   90.00
#
_symmetry.space_group_name_H-M   'P 1'
#
loop_
_entity.id
_entity.type
_entity.pdbx_description
1 polymer ?
#
loop_
_entity_poly.entity_id
_entity_poly.type
_entity_poly.pdbx_seq_one_letter_code
_entity_poly.pdbx_strand_id
1 'polypeptide(L)'
;MRKTLAVGLTALITMYFLGGMSARHEIFPWPQLSAVRKMVVGQKAAAPSRYTFDDKERLIGDETKTPVTCPVQTDRTAVLLILGQSNAANDGGQRHRSNYGAHLVNAFDKQCFIAASPLLGSTDTKGEYWTLLGNDLIASGQNDSVVLAPLAYSGSAVARWATGGDINPVLVDTVKQLQDSGYRITSVLWVQGEADLVLGTTAQAYQDHFMSMVDTLRQHGVEAPVYISIASKCLEPSNGGFKEHIPDNAIVRAQLALSKSGHGIREGVDSDALLNGDDRYDDCHIGGSGAEKVSRAWLNILRGDRRLETSR
;
A
#
# COMPACT_ATOMS: atom_id res chain seq x y z
N MET A 1 43.80 -34.60 29.85
CA MET A 1 43.75 -33.81 28.60
C MET A 1 42.37 -33.81 27.95
N ARG A 2 41.74 -34.96 27.65
CA ARG A 2 40.41 -35.00 27.00
C ARG A 2 39.27 -34.29 27.77
N LYS A 3 39.24 -34.40 29.10
CA LYS A 3 38.23 -33.72 29.94
C LYS A 3 38.42 -32.20 29.99
N THR A 4 39.66 -31.71 30.01
CA THR A 4 39.99 -30.27 30.00
C THR A 4 39.67 -29.63 28.65
N LEU A 5 39.89 -30.34 27.54
CA LEU A 5 39.49 -29.90 26.19
C LEU A 5 37.97 -29.82 26.02
N ALA A 6 37.22 -30.80 26.55
CA ALA A 6 35.76 -30.78 26.49
C ALA A 6 35.15 -29.61 27.30
N VAL A 7 35.68 -29.34 28.50
CA VAL A 7 35.24 -28.20 29.33
C VAL A 7 35.53 -26.87 28.64
N GLY A 8 36.71 -26.73 28.00
CA GLY A 8 37.05 -25.53 27.24
C GLY A 8 36.13 -25.29 26.03
N LEU A 9 35.78 -26.36 25.29
CA LEU A 9 34.88 -26.26 24.14
C LEU A 9 33.46 -25.88 24.57
N THR A 10 32.93 -26.48 25.64
CA THR A 10 31.62 -26.12 26.18
C THR A 10 31.58 -24.65 26.63
N ALA A 11 32.62 -24.18 27.31
CA ALA A 11 32.71 -22.78 27.74
C ALA A 11 32.69 -21.80 26.55
N LEU A 12 33.38 -22.12 25.46
CA LEU A 12 33.37 -21.29 24.24
C LEU A 12 32.00 -21.25 23.57
N ILE A 13 31.31 -22.39 23.47
CA ILE A 13 29.96 -22.46 22.91
C ILE A 13 29.00 -21.65 23.77
N THR A 14 29.03 -21.82 25.09
CA THR A 14 28.18 -21.04 26.01
C THR A 14 28.46 -19.55 25.91
N MET A 15 29.73 -19.12 25.82
CA MET A 15 30.07 -17.71 25.63
C MET A 15 29.58 -17.17 24.28
N TYR A 16 29.68 -17.94 23.20
CA TYR A 16 29.18 -17.55 21.88
C TYR A 16 27.64 -17.39 21.89
N PHE A 17 26.92 -18.34 22.48
CA PHE A 17 25.47 -18.27 22.60
C PHE A 17 25.02 -17.11 23.51
N LEU A 18 25.67 -16.93 24.66
CA LEU A 18 25.39 -15.80 25.56
C LEU A 18 25.69 -14.46 24.89
N GLY A 19 26.77 -14.38 24.10
CA GLY A 19 27.10 -13.19 23.30
C GLY A 19 26.04 -12.90 22.24
N GLY A 20 25.59 -13.92 21.50
CA GLY A 20 24.53 -13.78 20.50
C GLY A 20 23.18 -13.37 21.12
N MET A 21 22.82 -13.95 22.27
CA MET A 21 21.62 -13.58 23.02
C MET A 21 21.72 -12.16 23.59
N SER A 22 22.87 -11.79 24.14
CA SER A 22 23.16 -10.44 24.63
C SER A 22 23.04 -9.40 23.52
N ALA A 23 23.51 -9.71 22.31
CA ALA A 23 23.35 -8.85 21.14
C ALA A 23 21.90 -8.75 20.66
N ARG A 24 21.16 -9.86 20.64
CA ARG A 24 19.77 -9.90 20.17
C ARG A 24 18.78 -9.19 21.11
N HIS A 25 19.03 -9.26 22.41
CA HIS A 25 18.11 -8.75 23.45
C HIS A 25 18.62 -7.48 24.16
N GLU A 26 19.69 -6.87 23.66
CA GLU A 26 20.33 -5.69 24.25
C GLU A 26 20.70 -5.85 25.73
N ILE A 27 21.08 -7.06 26.13
CA ILE A 27 21.47 -7.38 27.51
C ILE A 27 22.94 -6.99 27.70
N PHE A 28 23.31 -6.53 28.90
CA PHE A 28 24.71 -6.31 29.30
C PHE A 28 25.61 -7.50 28.88
N PRO A 29 26.81 -7.26 28.31
CA PRO A 29 27.47 -5.96 28.10
C PRO A 29 27.30 -5.38 26.69
N TRP A 30 26.41 -5.92 25.83
CA TRP A 30 26.33 -5.52 24.42
C TRP A 30 26.06 -4.02 24.21
N PRO A 31 25.12 -3.37 24.92
CA PRO A 31 24.89 -1.93 24.75
C PRO A 31 26.16 -1.10 25.00
N GLN A 32 26.91 -1.41 26.06
CA GLN A 32 28.15 -0.72 26.41
C GLN A 32 29.24 -0.94 25.36
N LEU A 33 29.44 -2.19 24.93
CA LEU A 33 30.42 -2.53 23.90
C LEU A 33 30.08 -1.89 22.55
N SER A 34 28.79 -1.85 22.19
CA SER A 34 28.31 -1.21 20.97
C SER A 34 28.52 0.30 20.98
N ALA A 35 28.33 0.96 22.13
CA ALA A 35 28.56 2.38 22.32
C ALA A 35 30.05 2.73 22.19
N VAL A 36 30.93 1.96 22.85
CA VAL A 36 32.38 2.12 22.73
C VAL A 36 32.84 1.88 21.29
N ARG A 37 32.31 0.85 20.61
CA ARG A 37 32.61 0.59 19.19
C ARG A 37 32.22 1.78 18.31
N LYS A 38 31.02 2.36 18.52
CA LYS A 38 30.56 3.55 17.79
C LYS A 38 31.49 4.75 18.01
N MET A 39 32.00 4.93 19.23
CA MET A 39 32.95 6.01 19.57
C MET A 39 34.34 5.80 18.96
N VAL A 40 34.86 4.57 18.95
CA VAL A 40 36.24 4.28 18.52
C VAL A 40 36.37 4.13 17.01
N VAL A 41 35.40 3.48 16.37
CA VAL A 41 35.47 3.11 14.94
C VAL A 41 34.73 4.11 14.04
N GLY A 42 33.92 5.00 14.63
CA GLY A 42 32.99 5.84 13.89
C GLY A 42 31.85 5.03 13.28
N GLN A 43 30.72 5.69 13.01
CA GLN A 43 29.68 5.08 12.18
C GLN A 43 30.15 5.11 10.72
N LYS A 44 30.39 3.95 10.12
CA LYS A 44 30.43 3.86 8.66
C LYS A 44 29.07 4.35 8.18
N ALA A 45 29.04 5.41 7.35
CA ALA A 45 27.82 5.86 6.71
C ALA A 45 27.14 4.63 6.09
N ALA A 46 25.86 4.44 6.40
CA ALA A 46 25.09 3.38 5.75
C ALA A 46 25.25 3.55 4.24
N ALA A 47 25.43 2.43 3.51
CA ALA A 47 25.41 2.50 2.07
C ALA A 47 24.11 3.24 1.66
N PRO A 48 24.17 4.17 0.69
CA PRO A 48 22.97 4.88 0.25
C PRO A 48 21.90 3.86 -0.09
N SER A 49 20.71 4.07 0.48
CA SER A 49 19.54 3.24 0.18
C SER A 49 19.28 3.32 -1.32
N ARG A 50 19.04 2.18 -1.98
CA ARG A 50 18.57 2.14 -3.38
C ARG A 50 17.25 2.90 -3.61
N TYR A 51 16.55 3.19 -2.52
CA TYR A 51 15.29 3.90 -2.50
C TYR A 51 15.48 5.35 -2.04
N THR A 52 14.81 6.26 -2.74
CA THR A 52 14.72 7.68 -2.37
C THR A 52 13.29 7.97 -1.91
N PHE A 53 13.16 8.69 -0.81
CA PHE A 53 11.87 9.12 -0.26
C PHE A 53 11.77 10.65 -0.26
N ASP A 54 10.56 11.18 -0.39
CA ASP A 54 10.30 12.60 -0.14
C ASP A 54 10.17 12.91 1.36
N ASP A 55 9.97 14.19 1.69
CA ASP A 55 9.77 14.69 3.06
C ASP A 55 8.48 14.18 3.72
N LYS A 56 7.60 13.54 2.94
CA LYS A 56 6.36 12.90 3.38
C LYS A 56 6.47 11.36 3.39
N GLU A 57 7.68 10.83 3.28
CA GLU A 57 7.99 9.40 3.33
C GLU A 57 7.44 8.58 2.15
N ARG A 58 7.00 9.21 1.05
CA ARG A 58 6.64 8.47 -0.17
C ARG A 58 7.88 7.99 -0.86
N LEU A 59 7.84 6.76 -1.38
CA LEU A 59 8.86 6.26 -2.29
C LEU A 59 8.78 7.04 -3.61
N ILE A 60 9.80 7.86 -3.89
CA ILE A 60 9.87 8.69 -5.10
C ILE A 60 10.95 8.23 -6.08
N GLY A 61 11.85 7.33 -5.64
CA GLY A 61 12.90 6.81 -6.50
C GLY A 61 13.32 5.40 -6.09
N ASP A 62 13.60 4.57 -7.09
CA ASP A 62 14.23 3.26 -6.96
C ASP A 62 15.14 3.06 -8.18
N GLU A 63 16.44 2.88 -7.96
CA GLU A 63 17.45 2.73 -9.01
C GLU A 63 17.18 1.55 -9.98
N THR A 64 16.32 0.61 -9.59
CA THR A 64 15.94 -0.55 -10.40
C THR A 64 14.74 -0.30 -11.32
N LYS A 65 14.13 0.90 -11.28
CA LYS A 65 12.99 1.24 -12.13
C LYS A 65 13.41 1.38 -13.59
N THR A 66 12.64 0.78 -14.48
CA THR A 66 12.86 0.85 -15.93
C THR A 66 11.98 1.93 -16.54
N PRO A 67 12.51 3.13 -16.86
CA PRO A 67 11.72 4.18 -17.50
C PRO A 67 11.30 3.76 -18.91
N VAL A 68 10.08 4.15 -19.29
CA VAL A 68 9.51 3.92 -20.62
C VAL A 68 8.72 5.14 -21.05
N THR A 69 8.48 5.28 -22.36
CA THR A 69 7.51 6.25 -22.85
C THR A 69 6.14 5.93 -22.26
N CYS A 70 5.50 6.93 -21.68
CA CYS A 70 4.14 6.79 -21.17
C CYS A 70 3.18 6.32 -22.29
N PRO A 71 2.41 5.24 -22.09
CA PRO A 71 1.50 4.74 -23.12
C PRO A 71 0.40 5.77 -23.39
N VAL A 72 0.08 5.99 -24.66
CA VAL A 72 -1.04 6.86 -25.06
C VAL A 72 -2.34 6.27 -24.52
N GLN A 73 -3.15 7.10 -23.87
CA GLN A 73 -4.45 6.66 -23.40
C GLN A 73 -5.42 6.47 -24.57
N THR A 74 -6.02 5.29 -24.65
CA THR A 74 -7.14 4.97 -25.54
C THR A 74 -8.35 4.58 -24.71
N ASP A 75 -9.49 4.31 -25.36
CA ASP A 75 -10.67 3.78 -24.67
C ASP A 75 -10.43 2.41 -24.03
N ARG A 76 -9.35 1.70 -24.41
CA ARG A 76 -8.90 0.42 -23.84
C ARG A 76 -7.74 0.57 -22.85
N THR A 77 -7.40 1.78 -22.45
CA THR A 77 -6.40 2.03 -21.40
C THR A 77 -7.09 2.23 -20.04
N ALA A 78 -6.74 1.42 -19.04
CA ALA A 78 -7.16 1.69 -17.66
C ALA A 78 -6.14 2.64 -16.99
N VAL A 79 -6.62 3.71 -16.36
CA VAL A 79 -5.79 4.63 -15.56
C VAL A 79 -6.33 4.59 -14.15
N LEU A 80 -5.62 3.88 -13.27
CA LEU A 80 -6.04 3.58 -11.91
C LEU A 80 -5.34 4.55 -10.94
N LEU A 81 -6.11 5.48 -10.37
CA LEU A 81 -5.66 6.26 -9.22
C LEU A 81 -5.91 5.43 -7.96
N ILE A 82 -4.84 4.99 -7.31
CA ILE A 82 -4.91 4.08 -6.16
C ILE A 82 -4.64 4.89 -4.90
N LEU A 83 -5.60 4.93 -3.99
CA LEU A 83 -5.60 5.74 -2.78
C LEU A 83 -5.80 4.88 -1.53
N GLY A 84 -5.28 5.35 -0.41
CA GLY A 84 -5.58 4.78 0.90
C GLY A 84 -4.35 4.60 1.80
N GLN A 85 -4.35 3.56 2.62
CA GLN A 85 -3.28 3.31 3.60
C GLN A 85 -2.38 2.12 3.22
N SER A 86 -1.79 1.42 4.20
CA SER A 86 -0.79 0.37 3.98
C SER A 86 -1.25 -0.72 3.03
N ASN A 87 -2.50 -1.21 3.15
CA ASN A 87 -3.07 -2.19 2.23
C ASN A 87 -3.36 -1.67 0.81
N ALA A 88 -3.22 -0.37 0.54
CA ALA A 88 -3.12 0.23 -0.80
C ALA A 88 -1.67 0.62 -1.18
N ALA A 89 -0.78 0.78 -0.21
CA ALA A 89 0.61 1.15 -0.40
C ALA A 89 1.50 -0.06 -0.69
N ASN A 90 2.82 0.09 -0.52
CA ASN A 90 3.79 -0.98 -0.77
C ASN A 90 3.99 -1.91 0.45
N ASP A 91 2.94 -2.17 1.23
CA ASP A 91 3.03 -3.05 2.41
C ASP A 91 2.65 -4.52 2.12
N GLY A 92 2.33 -4.87 0.88
CA GLY A 92 2.00 -6.23 0.50
C GLY A 92 3.16 -7.20 0.70
N GLY A 93 2.84 -8.43 1.13
CA GLY A 93 3.84 -9.46 1.43
C GLY A 93 4.57 -10.02 0.21
N GLN A 94 4.08 -9.74 -1.01
CA GLN A 94 4.67 -10.23 -2.26
C GLN A 94 4.89 -9.13 -3.28
N ARG A 95 6.01 -9.25 -4.00
CA ARG A 95 6.39 -8.34 -5.08
C ARG A 95 5.93 -8.91 -6.41
N HIS A 96 5.41 -8.02 -7.24
CA HIS A 96 4.94 -8.35 -8.57
C HIS A 96 5.68 -7.51 -9.61
N ARG A 97 5.61 -7.95 -10.87
CA ARG A 97 6.16 -7.24 -12.03
C ARG A 97 5.22 -7.38 -13.21
N SER A 98 5.30 -6.44 -14.13
CA SER A 98 4.58 -6.49 -15.39
C SER A 98 5.00 -7.72 -16.20
N ASN A 99 4.01 -8.50 -16.64
CA ASN A 99 4.15 -9.57 -17.63
C ASN A 99 4.03 -9.02 -19.06
N TYR A 100 3.68 -7.74 -19.21
CA TYR A 100 3.34 -7.09 -20.48
C TYR A 100 4.26 -5.89 -20.79
N GLY A 101 5.41 -5.81 -20.12
CA GLY A 101 6.38 -4.72 -20.31
C GLY A 101 5.73 -3.34 -20.18
N ALA A 102 5.95 -2.49 -21.20
CA ALA A 102 5.48 -1.11 -21.24
C ALA A 102 3.94 -0.94 -21.38
N HIS A 103 3.18 -2.03 -21.48
CA HIS A 103 1.71 -1.97 -21.45
C HIS A 103 1.15 -1.92 -20.03
N LEU A 104 1.93 -2.29 -19.01
CA LEU A 104 1.56 -2.09 -17.60
C LEU A 104 2.63 -1.25 -16.92
N VAL A 105 2.29 0.00 -16.61
CA VAL A 105 3.23 0.99 -16.12
C VAL A 105 2.83 1.58 -14.78
N ASN A 106 3.82 2.00 -14.01
CA ASN A 106 3.68 2.86 -12.85
C ASN A 106 3.94 4.30 -13.29
N ALA A 107 2.91 5.15 -13.23
CA ALA A 107 3.02 6.57 -13.50
C ALA A 107 3.33 7.33 -12.20
N PHE A 108 4.38 8.14 -12.22
CA PHE A 108 4.79 8.98 -11.09
C PHE A 108 5.60 10.18 -11.61
N ASP A 109 5.33 11.37 -11.08
CA ASP A 109 5.99 12.64 -11.46
C ASP A 109 6.09 12.86 -12.98
N LYS A 110 4.97 12.65 -13.68
CA LYS A 110 4.84 12.78 -15.15
C LYS A 110 5.75 11.84 -15.95
N GLN A 111 6.31 10.82 -15.31
CA GLN A 111 7.10 9.76 -15.95
C GLN A 111 6.39 8.41 -15.80
N CYS A 112 6.74 7.46 -16.67
CA CYS A 112 6.23 6.10 -16.61
C CYS A 112 7.38 5.11 -16.51
N PHE A 113 7.18 4.10 -15.67
CA PHE A 113 8.13 3.01 -15.47
C PHE A 113 7.40 1.70 -15.71
N ILE A 114 8.07 0.67 -16.25
CA ILE A 114 7.47 -0.68 -16.27
C ILE A 114 7.08 -1.05 -14.84
N ALA A 115 5.83 -1.43 -14.63
CA ALA A 115 5.34 -1.70 -13.28
C ALA A 115 6.11 -2.86 -12.66
N ALA A 116 6.71 -2.61 -11.50
CA ALA A 116 7.39 -3.58 -10.67
C ALA A 116 7.39 -3.06 -9.24
N SER A 117 7.04 -3.91 -8.27
CA SER A 117 6.94 -3.51 -6.87
C SER A 117 8.33 -3.26 -6.25
N PRO A 118 8.46 -2.28 -5.33
CA PRO A 118 7.43 -1.35 -4.87
C PRO A 118 7.11 -0.30 -5.92
N LEU A 119 5.86 0.15 -6.00
CA LEU A 119 5.45 1.24 -6.88
C LEU A 119 5.87 2.59 -6.29
N LEU A 120 6.32 3.51 -7.15
CA LEU A 120 6.57 4.91 -6.78
C LEU A 120 5.25 5.62 -6.53
N GLY A 121 5.25 6.57 -5.60
CA GLY A 121 4.09 7.39 -5.22
C GLY A 121 3.42 7.00 -3.91
N SER A 122 3.78 5.85 -3.34
CA SER A 122 3.26 5.38 -2.05
C SER A 122 4.39 5.15 -1.03
N THR A 123 4.02 5.05 0.25
CA THR A 123 4.93 4.69 1.34
C THR A 123 5.35 3.21 1.27
N ASP A 124 6.38 2.88 2.06
CA ASP A 124 7.01 1.56 2.18
C ASP A 124 7.71 1.09 0.88
N THR A 125 8.41 -0.04 0.95
CA THR A 125 9.22 -0.58 -0.13
C THR A 125 9.05 -2.08 -0.34
N LYS A 126 8.09 -2.76 0.31
CA LYS A 126 7.83 -4.19 0.10
C LYS A 126 7.13 -4.43 -1.26
N GLY A 127 5.93 -4.98 -1.24
CA GLY A 127 5.17 -5.43 -2.39
C GLY A 127 3.79 -4.79 -2.46
N GLU A 128 3.05 -5.04 -3.53
CA GLU A 128 1.66 -4.59 -3.69
C GLU A 128 0.95 -5.44 -4.75
N TYR A 129 -0.38 -5.55 -4.67
CA TYR A 129 -1.18 -6.40 -5.56
C TYR A 129 -1.77 -5.66 -6.76
N TRP A 130 -1.56 -4.35 -6.91
CA TRP A 130 -2.02 -3.57 -8.05
C TRP A 130 -1.29 -3.93 -9.34
N THR A 131 0.00 -4.26 -9.28
CA THR A 131 0.72 -4.82 -10.44
C THR A 131 0.14 -6.18 -10.85
N LEU A 132 -0.30 -7.00 -9.88
CA LEU A 132 -1.01 -8.25 -10.19
C LEU A 132 -2.36 -7.97 -10.87
N LEU A 133 -3.14 -7.04 -10.33
CA LEU A 133 -4.40 -6.58 -10.94
C LEU A 133 -4.19 -6.06 -12.36
N GLY A 134 -3.15 -5.26 -12.59
CA GLY A 134 -2.81 -4.74 -13.89
C GLY A 134 -2.49 -5.83 -14.91
N ASN A 135 -1.75 -6.87 -14.49
CA ASN A 135 -1.51 -8.04 -15.33
C ASN A 135 -2.83 -8.76 -15.65
N ASP A 136 -3.69 -8.97 -14.66
CA ASP A 136 -4.97 -9.65 -14.83
C ASP A 136 -5.94 -8.88 -15.75
N LEU A 137 -5.96 -7.55 -15.66
CA LEU A 137 -6.75 -6.68 -16.54
C LEU A 137 -6.33 -6.81 -18.01
N ILE A 138 -5.04 -6.83 -18.30
CA ILE A 138 -4.53 -7.03 -19.67
C ILE A 138 -4.77 -8.47 -20.13
N ALA A 139 -4.46 -9.46 -19.30
CA ALA A 139 -4.67 -10.87 -19.59
C ALA A 139 -6.12 -11.21 -19.92
N SER A 140 -7.07 -10.52 -19.29
CA SER A 140 -8.51 -10.69 -19.54
C SER A 140 -8.97 -10.18 -20.92
N GLY A 141 -8.10 -9.49 -21.67
CA GLY A 141 -8.40 -8.89 -22.98
C GLY A 141 -9.27 -7.64 -22.92
N GLN A 142 -9.55 -7.11 -21.73
CA GLN A 142 -10.34 -5.89 -21.55
C GLN A 142 -9.53 -4.64 -21.83
N ASN A 143 -8.27 -4.62 -21.39
CA ASN A 143 -7.40 -3.48 -21.52
C ASN A 143 -6.18 -3.84 -22.34
N ASP A 144 -5.76 -2.93 -23.22
CA ASP A 144 -4.51 -3.08 -23.97
C ASP A 144 -3.34 -2.50 -23.17
N SER A 145 -3.63 -1.57 -22.26
CA SER A 145 -2.64 -1.02 -21.34
C SER A 145 -3.29 -0.60 -20.02
N VAL A 146 -2.49 -0.61 -18.96
CA VAL A 146 -2.88 -0.22 -17.61
C VAL A 146 -1.81 0.72 -17.05
N VAL A 147 -2.26 1.86 -16.54
CA VAL A 147 -1.44 2.87 -15.87
C VAL A 147 -1.81 2.85 -14.39
N LEU A 148 -0.86 2.48 -13.55
CA LEU A 148 -1.00 2.50 -12.09
C LEU A 148 -0.41 3.80 -11.56
N ALA A 149 -1.25 4.62 -10.93
CA ALA A 149 -0.84 5.87 -10.29
C ALA A 149 -1.19 5.80 -8.80
N PRO A 150 -0.33 5.17 -7.97
CA PRO A 150 -0.61 5.03 -6.57
C PRO A 150 -0.18 6.26 -5.78
N LEU A 151 -1.02 6.64 -4.83
CA LEU A 151 -0.79 7.60 -3.79
C LEU A 151 -1.41 7.00 -2.53
N ALA A 152 -0.63 6.29 -1.73
CA ALA A 152 -1.11 5.68 -0.50
C ALA A 152 -0.08 5.85 0.63
N TYR A 153 -0.58 6.08 1.83
CA TYR A 153 0.24 6.38 3.02
C TYR A 153 -0.10 5.45 4.17
N SER A 154 0.85 4.59 4.53
CA SER A 154 0.75 3.64 5.63
C SER A 154 0.35 4.36 6.92
N GLY A 155 -0.64 3.82 7.62
CA GLY A 155 -1.18 4.40 8.86
C GLY A 155 -1.95 5.73 8.70
N SER A 156 -2.25 6.18 7.46
CA SER A 156 -3.07 7.38 7.28
C SER A 156 -4.54 7.14 7.64
N ALA A 157 -5.09 8.02 8.48
CA ALA A 157 -6.52 8.13 8.73
C ALA A 157 -7.19 8.99 7.64
N VAL A 158 -8.49 8.77 7.39
CA VAL A 158 -9.27 9.47 6.36
C VAL A 158 -9.23 10.99 6.51
N ALA A 159 -9.12 11.52 7.73
CA ALA A 159 -9.03 12.95 8.00
C ALA A 159 -7.81 13.62 7.34
N ARG A 160 -6.70 12.90 7.12
CA ARG A 160 -5.51 13.42 6.42
C ARG A 160 -5.75 13.64 4.93
N TRP A 161 -6.74 12.97 4.37
CA TRP A 161 -7.12 13.03 2.96
C TRP A 161 -8.18 14.09 2.66
N ALA A 162 -8.94 14.51 3.67
CA ALA A 162 -9.94 15.56 3.57
C ALA A 162 -9.29 16.95 3.39
N THR A 163 -10.06 17.96 2.97
CA THR A 163 -9.60 19.34 2.90
C THR A 163 -9.04 19.80 4.25
N GLY A 164 -7.84 20.38 4.25
CA GLY A 164 -7.12 20.77 5.47
C GLY A 164 -6.21 19.67 6.04
N GLY A 165 -6.35 18.42 5.57
CA GLY A 165 -5.40 17.34 5.82
C GLY A 165 -4.11 17.51 5.02
N ASP A 166 -3.01 16.93 5.52
CA ASP A 166 -1.66 17.09 4.97
C ASP A 166 -1.41 16.29 3.69
N ILE A 167 -2.21 15.25 3.43
CA ILE A 167 -2.14 14.44 2.20
C ILE A 167 -3.00 15.06 1.09
N ASN A 168 -4.07 15.80 1.42
CA ASN A 168 -4.98 16.39 0.43
C ASN A 168 -4.28 17.26 -0.63
N PRO A 169 -3.32 18.15 -0.31
CA PRO A 169 -2.56 18.87 -1.32
C PRO A 169 -1.76 17.94 -2.26
N VAL A 170 -1.24 16.83 -1.74
CA VAL A 170 -0.50 15.84 -2.53
C VAL A 170 -1.43 15.06 -3.48
N LEU A 171 -2.68 14.83 -3.06
CA LEU A 171 -3.71 14.27 -3.92
C LEU A 171 -3.98 15.20 -5.10
N VAL A 172 -4.16 16.49 -4.84
CA VAL A 172 -4.35 17.51 -5.87
C VAL A 172 -3.18 17.54 -6.85
N ASP A 173 -1.94 17.52 -6.36
CA ASP A 173 -0.76 17.54 -7.21
C ASP A 173 -0.64 16.26 -8.06
N THR A 174 -0.92 15.09 -7.49
CA THR A 174 -0.94 13.81 -8.21
C THR A 174 -1.97 13.83 -9.35
N VAL A 175 -3.18 14.32 -9.09
CA VAL A 175 -4.24 14.45 -10.12
C VAL A 175 -3.79 15.38 -11.24
N LYS A 176 -3.22 16.55 -10.91
CA LYS A 176 -2.72 17.49 -11.91
C LYS A 176 -1.59 16.89 -12.75
N GLN A 177 -0.64 16.19 -12.14
CA GLN A 177 0.46 15.54 -12.86
C GLN A 177 -0.05 14.50 -13.88
N LEU A 178 -1.08 13.72 -13.53
CA LEU A 178 -1.71 12.79 -14.46
C LEU A 178 -2.38 13.53 -15.62
N GLN A 179 -3.15 14.58 -15.33
CA GLN A 179 -3.83 15.40 -16.33
C GLN A 179 -2.85 16.10 -17.28
N ASP A 180 -1.77 16.68 -16.75
CA ASP A 180 -0.68 17.32 -17.51
C ASP A 180 0.06 16.30 -18.40
N SER A 181 0.04 15.02 -18.01
CA SER A 181 0.58 13.92 -18.82
C SER A 181 -0.42 13.38 -19.85
N GLY A 182 -1.58 14.02 -19.99
CA GLY A 182 -2.64 13.63 -20.92
C GLY A 182 -3.52 12.47 -20.44
N TYR A 183 -3.41 12.07 -19.17
CA TYR A 183 -4.22 11.01 -18.61
C TYR A 183 -5.53 11.52 -18.00
N ARG A 184 -6.64 10.88 -18.39
CA ARG A 184 -7.91 10.89 -17.67
C ARG A 184 -7.99 9.65 -16.80
N ILE A 185 -8.12 9.83 -15.49
CA ILE A 185 -8.34 8.74 -14.55
C ILE A 185 -9.62 7.99 -14.94
N THR A 186 -9.57 6.67 -15.02
CA THR A 186 -10.73 5.83 -15.35
C THR A 186 -11.39 5.25 -14.10
N SER A 187 -10.61 5.07 -13.02
CA SER A 187 -11.11 4.54 -11.75
C SER A 187 -10.26 5.05 -10.60
N VAL A 188 -10.92 5.41 -9.50
CA VAL A 188 -10.27 5.70 -8.22
C VAL A 188 -10.53 4.53 -7.29
N LEU A 189 -9.47 3.90 -6.77
CA LEU A 189 -9.57 2.73 -5.89
C LEU A 189 -9.16 3.17 -4.49
N TRP A 190 -10.08 3.11 -3.52
CA TRP A 190 -9.84 3.54 -2.14
C TRP A 190 -9.80 2.33 -1.19
N VAL A 191 -8.63 2.07 -0.58
CA VAL A 191 -8.43 1.02 0.42
C VAL A 191 -7.87 1.62 1.70
N GLN A 192 -8.77 1.98 2.61
CA GLN A 192 -8.44 2.57 3.90
C GLN A 192 -9.61 2.42 4.87
N GLY A 193 -9.28 2.32 6.15
CA GLY A 193 -10.22 2.39 7.26
C GLY A 193 -9.67 1.79 8.55
N GLU A 194 -8.59 1.00 8.46
CA GLU A 194 -8.03 0.30 9.59
C GLU A 194 -7.45 1.27 10.65
N ALA A 195 -6.79 2.35 10.21
CA ALA A 195 -6.30 3.38 11.13
C ALA A 195 -7.46 4.09 11.87
N ASP A 196 -8.55 4.39 11.17
CA ASP A 196 -9.73 5.04 11.74
C ASP A 196 -10.45 4.14 12.76
N LEU A 197 -10.46 2.82 12.54
CA LEU A 197 -10.98 1.87 13.51
C LEU A 197 -10.13 1.88 14.80
N VAL A 198 -8.80 1.91 14.67
CA VAL A 198 -7.89 2.00 15.82
C VAL A 198 -8.16 3.27 16.63
N LEU A 199 -8.27 4.41 15.92
CA LEU A 199 -8.49 5.74 16.48
C LEU A 199 -9.88 5.93 17.09
N GLY A 200 -10.84 5.07 16.76
CA GLY A 200 -12.22 5.19 17.22
C GLY A 200 -13.00 6.30 16.49
N THR A 201 -12.64 6.59 15.24
CA THR A 201 -13.37 7.53 14.39
C THR A 201 -14.84 7.11 14.28
N THR A 202 -15.75 8.07 14.41
CA THR A 202 -17.19 7.80 14.27
C THR A 202 -17.57 7.56 12.82
N ALA A 203 -18.66 6.83 12.58
CA ALA A 203 -19.16 6.59 11.23
C ALA A 203 -19.48 7.89 10.48
N GLN A 204 -19.96 8.92 11.18
CA GLN A 204 -20.26 10.22 10.60
C GLN A 204 -18.98 10.97 10.21
N ALA A 205 -18.00 11.05 11.13
CA ALA A 205 -16.74 11.73 10.85
C ALA A 205 -15.99 11.07 9.67
N TYR A 206 -16.01 9.73 9.60
CA TYR A 206 -15.43 9.03 8.47
C TYR A 206 -16.12 9.40 7.15
N GLN A 207 -17.46 9.43 7.13
CA GLN A 207 -18.24 9.83 5.96
C GLN A 207 -17.93 11.27 5.53
N ASP A 208 -17.93 12.21 6.47
CA ASP A 208 -17.68 13.63 6.18
C ASP A 208 -16.29 13.84 5.58
N HIS A 209 -15.26 13.22 6.18
CA HIS A 209 -13.89 13.32 5.67
C HIS A 209 -13.71 12.63 4.31
N PHE A 210 -14.30 11.44 4.12
CA PHE A 210 -14.27 10.76 2.83
C PHE A 210 -14.94 11.59 1.74
N MET A 211 -16.13 12.13 2.01
CA MET A 211 -16.84 12.98 1.06
C MET A 211 -16.07 14.26 0.74
N SER A 212 -15.41 14.89 1.73
CA SER A 212 -14.52 16.02 1.49
C SER A 212 -13.35 15.69 0.55
N MET A 213 -12.78 14.48 0.65
CA MET A 213 -11.77 14.00 -0.29
C MET A 213 -12.36 13.77 -1.69
N VAL A 214 -13.55 13.16 -1.79
CA VAL A 214 -14.25 12.99 -3.07
C VAL A 214 -14.56 14.34 -3.72
N ASP A 215 -15.02 15.32 -2.95
CA ASP A 215 -15.26 16.69 -3.43
C ASP A 215 -13.98 17.32 -3.97
N THR A 216 -12.84 17.11 -3.31
CA THR A 216 -11.53 17.53 -3.82
C THR A 216 -11.25 16.91 -5.19
N LEU A 217 -11.46 15.59 -5.35
CA LEU A 217 -11.31 14.91 -6.64
C LEU A 217 -12.20 15.52 -7.72
N ARG A 218 -13.48 15.79 -7.40
CA ARG A 218 -14.44 16.37 -8.36
C ARG A 218 -14.08 17.80 -8.74
N GLN A 219 -13.68 18.62 -7.78
CA GLN A 219 -13.21 20.00 -8.04
C GLN A 219 -12.00 20.04 -8.96
N HIS A 220 -11.18 18.99 -8.94
CA HIS A 220 -10.04 18.83 -9.83
C HIS A 220 -10.33 17.99 -11.08
N GLY A 221 -11.61 17.83 -11.47
CA GLY A 221 -12.02 17.26 -12.75
C GLY A 221 -11.91 15.73 -12.84
N VAL A 222 -11.78 15.03 -11.71
CA VAL A 222 -11.85 13.57 -11.69
C VAL A 222 -13.31 13.15 -11.67
N GLU A 223 -13.87 12.80 -12.84
CA GLU A 223 -15.25 12.31 -12.97
C GLU A 223 -15.39 10.80 -12.78
N ALA A 224 -14.26 10.09 -12.71
CA ALA A 224 -14.20 8.64 -12.58
C ALA A 224 -14.95 8.12 -11.33
N PRO A 225 -15.52 6.91 -11.40
CA PRO A 225 -16.08 6.26 -10.22
C PRO A 225 -15.02 6.08 -9.13
N VAL A 226 -15.44 6.32 -7.88
CA VAL A 226 -14.63 6.08 -6.69
C VAL A 226 -15.11 4.79 -6.04
N TYR A 227 -14.28 3.76 -6.10
CA TYR A 227 -14.57 2.46 -5.49
C TYR A 227 -14.07 2.45 -4.05
N ILE A 228 -15.01 2.38 -3.10
CA ILE A 228 -14.69 2.33 -1.67
C ILE A 228 -14.67 0.87 -1.20
N SER A 229 -13.49 0.40 -0.77
CA SER A 229 -13.35 -0.92 -0.14
C SER A 229 -13.91 -0.95 1.28
N ILE A 230 -14.30 -2.16 1.70
CA ILE A 230 -14.47 -2.47 3.12
C ILE A 230 -13.12 -3.01 3.61
N ALA A 231 -12.46 -2.20 4.44
CA ALA A 231 -11.11 -2.44 4.93
C ALA A 231 -10.98 -1.81 6.32
N SER A 232 -11.22 -2.61 7.36
CA SER A 232 -11.12 -2.15 8.74
C SER A 232 -10.29 -3.11 9.62
N LYS A 233 -9.92 -4.29 9.12
CA LYS A 233 -9.17 -5.29 9.88
C LYS A 233 -7.65 -5.01 9.94
N CYS A 234 -7.16 -4.55 11.10
CA CYS A 234 -5.72 -4.43 11.44
C CYS A 234 -5.51 -4.31 12.98
N LEU A 235 -6.12 -5.19 13.79
CA LEU A 235 -6.18 -5.01 15.26
C LEU A 235 -5.53 -6.13 16.08
N GLU A 236 -4.94 -7.13 15.43
CA GLU A 236 -4.38 -8.30 16.12
C GLU A 236 -3.02 -7.99 16.80
N PRO A 237 -2.60 -8.76 17.84
CA PRO A 237 -1.51 -8.39 18.75
C PRO A 237 -0.16 -8.11 18.10
N SER A 238 0.11 -8.72 16.94
CA SER A 238 1.31 -8.53 16.12
C SER A 238 1.48 -7.10 15.61
N ASN A 239 0.40 -6.30 15.53
CA ASN A 239 0.42 -4.89 15.13
C ASN A 239 0.14 -3.91 16.28
N GLY A 240 0.34 -4.34 17.52
CA GLY A 240 0.20 -3.46 18.70
C GLY A 240 -1.24 -3.17 19.11
N GLY A 241 -2.22 -3.87 18.53
CA GLY A 241 -3.62 -3.83 18.95
C GLY A 241 -3.92 -4.86 20.04
N PHE A 242 -4.59 -4.45 21.11
CA PHE A 242 -5.23 -5.37 22.08
C PHE A 242 -6.73 -5.56 21.80
N LYS A 243 -7.21 -5.08 20.66
CA LYS A 243 -8.63 -5.07 20.29
C LYS A 243 -8.89 -6.21 19.32
N GLU A 244 -9.95 -6.98 19.53
CA GLU A 244 -10.43 -7.88 18.48
C GLU A 244 -11.21 -7.08 17.43
N HIS A 245 -11.05 -7.45 16.16
CA HIS A 245 -11.86 -6.87 15.10
C HIS A 245 -13.33 -7.27 15.27
N ILE A 246 -14.22 -6.28 15.13
CA ILE A 246 -15.66 -6.47 15.17
C ILE A 246 -16.18 -6.23 13.75
N PRO A 247 -16.82 -7.22 13.08
CA PRO A 247 -17.30 -7.06 11.71
C PRO A 247 -18.27 -5.89 11.52
N ASP A 248 -19.20 -5.68 12.45
CA ASP A 248 -20.07 -4.50 12.46
C ASP A 248 -19.49 -3.39 13.33
N ASN A 249 -18.55 -2.64 12.75
CA ASN A 249 -17.96 -1.47 13.39
C ASN A 249 -18.36 -0.16 12.68
N ALA A 250 -18.00 0.97 13.28
CA ALA A 250 -18.37 2.29 12.77
C ALA A 250 -17.82 2.55 11.35
N ILE A 251 -16.62 2.05 11.04
CA ILE A 251 -15.95 2.26 9.76
C ILE A 251 -16.59 1.40 8.67
N VAL A 252 -16.87 0.13 8.95
CA VAL A 252 -17.59 -0.77 8.03
C VAL A 252 -18.98 -0.21 7.70
N ARG A 253 -19.71 0.28 8.71
CA ARG A 253 -21.02 0.94 8.48
C ARG A 253 -20.91 2.18 7.60
N ALA A 254 -19.88 2.99 7.78
CA ALA A 254 -19.62 4.15 6.94
C ALA A 254 -19.29 3.76 5.49
N GLN A 255 -18.37 2.81 5.29
CA GLN A 255 -17.96 2.31 3.98
C GLN A 255 -19.17 1.72 3.21
N LEU A 256 -20.01 0.92 3.88
CA LEU A 256 -21.24 0.36 3.31
C LEU A 256 -22.31 1.41 2.98
N ALA A 257 -22.42 2.49 3.76
CA ALA A 257 -23.35 3.57 3.49
C ALA A 257 -22.89 4.41 2.30
N LEU A 258 -21.60 4.75 2.24
CA LEU A 258 -20.99 5.53 1.16
C LEU A 258 -21.10 4.83 -0.19
N SER A 259 -20.88 3.51 -0.25
CA SER A 259 -21.01 2.73 -1.50
C SER A 259 -22.42 2.76 -2.10
N LYS A 260 -23.43 3.10 -1.29
CA LYS A 260 -24.85 3.19 -1.68
C LYS A 260 -25.36 4.64 -1.78
N SER A 261 -24.50 5.63 -1.56
CA SER A 261 -24.89 7.04 -1.42
C SER A 261 -25.11 7.78 -2.74
N GLY A 262 -24.72 7.20 -3.89
CA GLY A 262 -24.67 7.90 -5.17
C GLY A 262 -23.33 8.64 -5.37
N HIS A 263 -23.33 9.80 -6.02
CA HIS A 263 -22.15 10.66 -6.22
C HIS A 263 -20.96 10.05 -6.99
N GLY A 264 -21.24 9.01 -7.79
CA GLY A 264 -20.21 8.25 -8.49
C GLY A 264 -19.33 7.42 -7.54
N ILE A 265 -19.80 7.14 -6.32
CA ILE A 265 -19.17 6.20 -5.40
C ILE A 265 -19.76 4.82 -5.68
N ARG A 266 -18.90 3.81 -5.76
CA ARG A 266 -19.27 2.42 -6.06
C ARG A 266 -18.65 1.48 -5.04
N GLU A 267 -19.21 0.29 -4.94
CA GLU A 267 -18.70 -0.77 -4.06
C GLU A 267 -17.32 -1.25 -4.55
N GLY A 268 -16.32 -1.17 -3.68
CA GLY A 268 -15.00 -1.76 -3.87
C GLY A 268 -14.90 -3.15 -3.26
N VAL A 269 -13.66 -3.67 -3.15
CA VAL A 269 -13.44 -4.99 -2.55
C VAL A 269 -13.72 -4.96 -1.05
N ASP A 270 -14.52 -5.92 -0.56
CA ASP A 270 -14.64 -6.20 0.88
C ASP A 270 -13.52 -7.14 1.34
N SER A 271 -12.41 -6.56 1.78
CA SER A 271 -11.24 -7.29 2.24
C SER A 271 -11.41 -7.88 3.64
N ASP A 272 -12.36 -7.35 4.43
CA ASP A 272 -12.65 -7.86 5.77
C ASP A 272 -13.39 -9.20 5.68
N ALA A 273 -14.33 -9.34 4.73
CA ALA A 273 -15.04 -10.60 4.49
C ALA A 273 -14.28 -11.58 3.59
N LEU A 274 -13.52 -11.08 2.60
CA LEU A 274 -12.84 -11.92 1.62
C LEU A 274 -11.62 -12.66 2.19
N LEU A 275 -10.91 -12.03 3.14
CA LEU A 275 -9.61 -12.50 3.63
C LEU A 275 -9.71 -13.07 5.03
N ASN A 276 -9.01 -14.17 5.27
CA ASN A 276 -8.82 -14.74 6.60
C ASN A 276 -7.43 -14.40 7.16
N GLY A 277 -7.06 -14.96 8.32
CA GLY A 277 -5.76 -14.75 8.94
C GLY A 277 -4.58 -15.21 8.07
N ASP A 278 -4.70 -16.37 7.42
CA ASP A 278 -3.64 -16.92 6.55
C ASP A 278 -3.38 -16.05 5.29
N ASP A 279 -4.36 -15.24 4.90
CA ASP A 279 -4.22 -14.29 3.81
C ASP A 279 -3.47 -13.01 4.20
N ARG A 280 -3.10 -12.85 5.47
CA ARG A 280 -2.35 -11.71 6.01
C ARG A 280 -1.05 -12.21 6.64
N TYR A 281 0.07 -11.53 6.39
CA TYR A 281 1.38 -12.06 6.85
C TYR A 281 1.76 -11.62 8.27
N ASP A 282 1.09 -10.60 8.79
CA ASP A 282 1.25 -10.08 10.14
C ASP A 282 -0.11 -9.77 10.76
N ASP A 283 -1.17 -10.49 10.39
CA ASP A 283 -2.55 -10.27 10.86
C ASP A 283 -3.18 -8.91 10.48
N CYS A 284 -2.48 -8.09 9.69
CA CYS A 284 -3.00 -6.83 9.13
C CYS A 284 -2.76 -6.72 7.62
N HIS A 285 -1.51 -6.89 7.18
CA HIS A 285 -1.12 -6.61 5.81
C HIS A 285 -1.31 -7.82 4.91
N ILE A 286 -1.82 -7.57 3.71
CA ILE A 286 -2.16 -8.60 2.72
C ILE A 286 -0.90 -9.40 2.32
N GLY A 287 -0.96 -10.71 2.52
CA GLY A 287 0.03 -11.69 2.10
C GLY A 287 -0.16 -12.17 0.66
N GLY A 288 0.57 -13.21 0.25
CA GLY A 288 0.55 -13.70 -1.14
C GLY A 288 -0.80 -14.23 -1.60
N SER A 289 -1.43 -15.12 -0.81
CA SER A 289 -2.78 -15.63 -1.14
C SER A 289 -3.84 -14.54 -1.10
N GLY A 290 -3.73 -13.61 -0.14
CA GLY A 290 -4.61 -12.44 -0.07
C GLY A 290 -4.49 -11.53 -1.28
N ALA A 291 -3.27 -11.29 -1.78
CA ALA A 291 -3.02 -10.51 -2.98
C ALA A 291 -3.71 -11.10 -4.22
N GLU A 292 -3.67 -12.43 -4.40
CA GLU A 292 -4.38 -13.11 -5.49
C GLU A 292 -5.90 -12.98 -5.37
N LYS A 293 -6.44 -13.15 -4.16
CA LYS A 293 -7.89 -13.01 -3.89
C LYS A 293 -8.37 -11.59 -4.16
N VAL A 294 -7.68 -10.58 -3.61
CA VAL A 294 -8.03 -9.16 -3.76
C VAL A 294 -7.86 -8.70 -5.20
N SER A 295 -6.78 -9.09 -5.89
CA SER A 295 -6.59 -8.80 -7.33
C SER A 295 -7.77 -9.32 -8.15
N ARG A 296 -8.17 -10.58 -7.93
CA ARG A 296 -9.29 -11.18 -8.66
C ARG A 296 -10.64 -10.51 -8.33
N ALA A 297 -10.85 -10.11 -7.08
CA ALA A 297 -12.05 -9.40 -6.68
C ALA A 297 -12.15 -8.03 -7.36
N TRP A 298 -11.05 -7.26 -7.36
CA TRP A 298 -10.96 -5.99 -8.10
C TRP A 298 -11.18 -6.17 -9.59
N LEU A 299 -10.53 -7.17 -10.20
CA LEU A 299 -10.73 -7.50 -11.61
C LEU A 299 -12.22 -7.62 -11.89
N ASN A 300 -12.93 -8.48 -11.16
CA ASN A 300 -14.35 -8.76 -11.35
C ASN A 300 -15.23 -7.50 -11.25
N ILE A 301 -14.98 -6.64 -10.25
CA ILE A 301 -15.70 -5.37 -10.07
C ILE A 301 -15.50 -4.48 -11.31
N LEU A 302 -14.25 -4.28 -11.72
CA LEU A 302 -13.92 -3.41 -12.86
C LEU A 302 -14.44 -3.96 -14.20
N ARG A 303 -14.60 -5.29 -14.36
CA ARG A 303 -15.26 -5.87 -15.56
C ARG A 303 -16.75 -5.62 -15.57
N GLY A 304 -17.39 -5.80 -14.41
CA GLY A 304 -18.85 -5.72 -14.27
C GLY A 304 -19.38 -4.35 -14.70
N ASP A 305 -18.69 -3.31 -14.27
CA ASP A 305 -19.09 -1.93 -14.52
C ASP A 305 -18.96 -1.52 -16.00
N ARG A 306 -17.90 -1.96 -16.68
CA ARG A 306 -17.72 -1.62 -18.09
C ARG A 306 -18.82 -2.21 -18.97
N ARG A 307 -19.35 -3.38 -18.62
CA ARG A 307 -20.50 -3.98 -19.32
C ARG A 307 -21.75 -3.13 -19.15
N LEU A 308 -21.99 -2.57 -17.96
CA LEU A 308 -23.12 -1.70 -17.67
C LEU A 308 -23.05 -0.36 -18.42
N GLU A 309 -21.83 0.16 -18.65
CA GLU A 309 -21.62 1.38 -19.43
C GLU A 309 -21.83 1.15 -20.94
N THR A 310 -21.43 -0.01 -21.48
CA THR A 310 -21.64 -0.35 -22.90
C THR A 310 -23.08 -0.74 -23.28
N SER A 311 -23.94 -0.95 -22.28
CA SER A 311 -25.34 -1.37 -22.48
C SER A 311 -26.36 -0.24 -22.25
N ARG A 312 -25.88 0.99 -22.05
CA ARG A 312 -26.66 2.24 -22.05
C ARG A 312 -26.42 3.01 -23.34
#